data_AF-A0A8H7BKA5-F1
#
_entry.id   AF-A0A8H7BKA5-F1
#
_cell.length_a   1.000
_cell.length_b   1.000
_cell.length_c   1.000
_cell.angle_alpha   90.00
_cell.angle_beta   90.00
_cell.angle_gamma   90.00
#
_symmetry.space_group_name_H-M   'P 1'
#
loop_
_entity.id
_entity.type
_entity.pdbx_description
1 polymer ?
#
loop_
_entity_poly.entity_id
_entity_poly.type
_entity_poly.pdbx_seq_one_letter_code
_entity_poly.pdbx_strand_id
1 'polypeptide(L)'
;MTYLTRAFTSAAAASPFRLAVVGSGPAGFYTSHRLLKECPDVAIDMYDSLPVPHGLVRFGVAPDHPEVKNVMSTFDKVAEDARFRFLGNVHIGQHLTVPELKQHYDAILFSYGASEDRRLGVPNEDVYGVDSARAFVGWYNGHPAHRSLKLPLDDTDTAVVIGQGNVALDVARILLSPIDELRKTDITEYALEALSKSRIRHVHVVGRRGPLQVSFTSKELREQMSLPSVSFRADHSFIKSEIEAAAPLLSKTRPLKRLMGLLEKGSSTVGGDRSWSLQFLRSPSEIITNADGSAVKAIQYELNQLEGPLEQRKAVGTGVFETQDTGLVLRSIGYKSLPIEGLPFDERQGRVPNRYGKVLDGEEELPGLYTAGWLKRGPTGVIVSTMTDAYETADTIMDDIKQGKPMLDGQHKGGAEDLIPVLKERGSQPVSYQEWKEIEAAEFAAGAKLGKPREKFHCVKDMLAVLRS
;
A
#
# COMPACT_ATOMS: atom_id res chain seq x y z
N MET A 1 -33.78 -57.55 -33.57
CA MET A 1 -33.96 -56.94 -32.24
C MET A 1 -32.59 -56.96 -31.57
N THR A 2 -31.81 -55.90 -31.78
CA THR A 2 -30.42 -55.82 -31.31
C THR A 2 -30.38 -54.69 -30.31
N TYR A 3 -30.33 -55.04 -29.02
CA TYR A 3 -30.22 -54.06 -27.94
C TYR A 3 -28.79 -53.55 -27.88
N LEU A 4 -28.59 -52.28 -28.25
CA LEU A 4 -27.34 -51.55 -28.03
C LEU A 4 -27.36 -51.01 -26.60
N THR A 5 -26.60 -51.65 -25.72
CA THR A 5 -26.35 -51.19 -24.36
C THR A 5 -25.39 -49.99 -24.43
N ARG A 6 -25.88 -48.78 -24.13
CA ARG A 6 -25.01 -47.61 -23.92
C ARG A 6 -24.30 -47.78 -22.58
N ALA A 7 -22.99 -47.99 -22.62
CA ALA A 7 -22.14 -47.85 -21.45
C ALA A 7 -21.98 -46.35 -21.14
N PHE A 8 -22.52 -45.91 -20.01
CA PHE A 8 -22.16 -44.62 -19.43
C PHE A 8 -20.82 -44.77 -18.73
N THR A 9 -19.74 -44.29 -19.35
CA THR A 9 -18.49 -44.05 -18.65
C THR A 9 -18.67 -42.82 -17.76
N SER A 10 -18.66 -43.00 -16.43
CA SER A 10 -18.48 -41.87 -15.52
C SER A 10 -17.04 -41.36 -15.70
N ALA A 11 -16.86 -40.29 -16.47
CA ALA A 11 -15.64 -39.51 -16.34
C ALA A 11 -15.55 -39.12 -14.86
N ALA A 12 -14.45 -39.47 -14.18
CA ALA A 12 -14.15 -38.90 -12.88
C ALA A 12 -14.26 -37.38 -13.02
N ALA A 13 -14.99 -36.72 -12.12
CA ALA A 13 -15.08 -35.26 -12.14
C ALA A 13 -13.64 -34.72 -12.19
N ALA A 14 -13.33 -33.93 -13.22
CA ALA A 14 -12.01 -33.33 -13.35
C ALA A 14 -11.71 -32.58 -12.04
N SER A 15 -10.51 -32.82 -11.48
CA SER A 15 -10.11 -32.10 -10.27
C SER A 15 -10.14 -30.59 -10.56
N PRO A 16 -10.64 -29.75 -9.63
CA PRO A 16 -10.74 -28.32 -9.86
C PRO A 16 -9.35 -27.72 -10.09
N PHE A 17 -9.26 -26.66 -10.89
CA PHE A 17 -8.03 -25.90 -11.09
C PHE A 17 -7.68 -25.17 -9.77
N ARG A 18 -6.57 -25.54 -9.14
CA ARG A 18 -6.15 -24.98 -7.85
C ARG A 18 -5.18 -23.82 -8.05
N LEU A 19 -5.58 -22.66 -7.55
CA LEU A 19 -4.78 -21.43 -7.55
C LEU A 19 -4.39 -21.03 -6.13
N ALA A 20 -3.09 -20.93 -5.86
CA ALA A 20 -2.60 -20.24 -4.67
C ALA A 20 -2.51 -18.73 -4.94
N VAL A 21 -3.01 -17.91 -4.02
CA VAL A 21 -2.86 -16.44 -4.08
C VAL A 21 -2.00 -15.99 -2.90
N VAL A 22 -0.84 -15.40 -3.16
CA VAL A 22 0.08 -14.91 -2.13
C VAL A 22 -0.15 -13.42 -1.92
N GLY A 23 -0.75 -13.06 -0.78
CA GLY A 23 -1.12 -11.71 -0.37
C GLY A 23 -2.61 -11.43 -0.47
N SER A 24 -3.20 -10.92 0.61
CA SER A 24 -4.64 -10.63 0.71
C SER A 24 -4.98 -9.14 0.57
N GLY A 25 -4.16 -8.40 -0.16
CA GLY A 25 -4.48 -7.02 -0.54
C GLY A 25 -5.52 -6.94 -1.67
N PRO A 26 -5.85 -5.72 -2.15
CA PRO A 26 -6.79 -5.55 -3.26
C PRO A 26 -6.46 -6.37 -4.50
N ALA A 27 -5.18 -6.52 -4.84
CA ALA A 27 -4.77 -7.28 -6.02
C ALA A 27 -5.21 -8.75 -5.93
N GLY A 28 -4.90 -9.42 -4.80
CA GLY A 28 -5.31 -10.80 -4.58
C GLY A 28 -6.82 -10.97 -4.57
N PHE A 29 -7.55 -10.12 -3.86
CA PHE A 29 -9.01 -10.20 -3.81
C PHE A 29 -9.69 -9.88 -5.13
N TYR A 30 -9.26 -8.88 -5.89
CA TYR A 30 -9.88 -8.56 -7.17
C TYR A 30 -9.57 -9.61 -8.24
N THR A 31 -8.37 -10.20 -8.26
CA THR A 31 -8.09 -11.34 -9.15
C THR A 31 -8.97 -12.53 -8.77
N SER A 32 -9.09 -12.84 -7.47
CA SER A 32 -9.96 -13.93 -6.98
C SER A 32 -11.43 -13.68 -7.31
N HIS A 33 -11.92 -12.45 -7.10
CA HIS A 33 -13.29 -12.06 -7.43
C HIS A 33 -13.64 -12.31 -8.90
N ARG A 34 -12.73 -11.91 -9.80
CA ARG A 34 -12.91 -12.07 -11.25
C ARG A 34 -12.88 -13.55 -11.64
N LEU A 35 -11.95 -14.34 -11.09
CA LEU A 35 -11.84 -15.76 -11.36
C LEU A 35 -13.05 -16.55 -10.86
N LEU A 36 -13.48 -16.34 -9.61
CA LEU A 36 -14.65 -17.05 -9.07
C LEU A 36 -15.91 -16.76 -9.87
N LYS A 37 -16.05 -15.52 -10.39
CA LYS A 37 -17.20 -15.15 -11.20
C LYS A 37 -17.21 -15.80 -12.58
N GLU A 38 -16.06 -15.90 -13.24
CA GLU A 38 -15.96 -16.24 -14.67
C GLU A 38 -15.37 -17.64 -14.93
N CYS A 39 -14.82 -18.31 -13.92
CA CYS A 39 -14.22 -19.65 -13.98
C CYS A 39 -14.90 -20.58 -12.96
N PRO A 40 -15.85 -21.44 -13.38
CA PRO A 40 -16.63 -22.30 -12.46
C PRO A 40 -15.78 -23.29 -11.66
N ASP A 41 -14.77 -23.90 -12.29
CA ASP A 41 -14.00 -25.02 -11.73
C ASP A 41 -12.71 -24.58 -11.03
N VAL A 42 -12.57 -23.31 -10.66
CA VAL A 42 -11.41 -22.81 -9.89
C VAL A 42 -11.61 -23.02 -8.39
N ALA A 43 -10.56 -23.45 -7.70
CA ALA A 43 -10.45 -23.42 -6.24
C ALA A 43 -9.28 -22.51 -5.84
N ILE A 44 -9.51 -21.57 -4.92
CA ILE A 44 -8.56 -20.52 -4.57
C ILE A 44 -8.19 -20.62 -3.08
N ASP A 45 -6.91 -20.80 -2.81
CA ASP A 45 -6.34 -20.71 -1.46
C ASP A 45 -5.50 -19.41 -1.37
N MET A 46 -5.95 -18.44 -0.57
CA MET A 46 -5.31 -17.14 -0.39
C MET A 46 -4.51 -17.08 0.91
N TYR A 47 -3.22 -16.83 0.80
CA TYR A 47 -2.28 -16.73 1.91
C TYR A 47 -2.01 -15.28 2.29
N ASP A 48 -1.92 -15.00 3.59
CA ASP A 48 -1.38 -13.74 4.09
C ASP A 48 -0.46 -13.95 5.27
N SER A 49 0.62 -13.16 5.33
CA SER A 49 1.55 -13.15 6.45
C SER A 49 0.93 -12.71 7.77
N LEU A 50 -0.11 -11.88 7.74
CA LEU A 50 -0.82 -11.43 8.93
C LEU A 50 -2.07 -12.28 9.17
N PRO A 51 -2.52 -12.43 10.44
CA PRO A 51 -3.81 -13.06 10.75
C PRO A 51 -5.02 -12.39 10.09
N VAL A 52 -4.87 -11.12 9.71
CA VAL A 52 -5.95 -10.25 9.26
C VAL A 52 -5.73 -9.85 7.79
N PRO A 53 -6.77 -9.89 6.93
CA PRO A 53 -6.63 -9.64 5.51
C PRO A 53 -6.69 -8.14 5.14
N HIS A 54 -6.82 -7.87 3.84
CA HIS A 54 -7.12 -6.59 3.18
C HIS A 54 -5.91 -5.67 2.96
N GLY A 55 -4.73 -6.03 3.47
CA GLY A 55 -3.47 -5.32 3.23
C GLY A 55 -3.58 -3.81 3.44
N LEU A 56 -3.18 -3.02 2.43
CA LEU A 56 -3.18 -1.56 2.52
C LEU A 56 -4.58 -0.92 2.58
N VAL A 57 -5.67 -1.63 2.30
CA VAL A 57 -7.01 -1.07 2.59
C VAL A 57 -7.21 -0.92 4.10
N ARG A 58 -6.66 -1.85 4.88
CA ARG A 58 -6.69 -1.82 6.34
C ARG A 58 -5.56 -0.97 6.92
N PHE A 59 -4.35 -1.15 6.41
CA PHE A 59 -3.11 -0.62 7.01
C PHE A 59 -2.55 0.63 6.31
N GLY A 60 -3.02 0.97 5.11
CA GLY A 60 -2.52 2.09 4.31
C GLY A 60 -3.52 3.24 4.24
N VAL A 61 -4.75 2.97 3.78
CA VAL A 61 -5.81 3.97 3.66
C VAL A 61 -6.00 4.69 4.99
N ALA A 62 -5.96 6.02 4.93
CA ALA A 62 -6.04 6.86 6.11
C ALA A 62 -7.35 6.62 6.89
N PRO A 63 -7.32 6.75 8.23
CA PRO A 63 -8.48 6.47 9.07
C PRO A 63 -9.64 7.45 8.83
N ASP A 64 -9.35 8.64 8.31
CA ASP A 64 -10.31 9.66 7.90
C ASP A 64 -10.81 9.49 6.45
N HIS A 65 -10.46 8.39 5.78
CA HIS A 65 -11.01 7.95 4.48
C HIS A 65 -11.78 6.62 4.59
N PRO A 66 -12.78 6.51 5.48
CA PRO A 66 -13.52 5.26 5.67
C PRO A 66 -14.24 4.80 4.39
N GLU A 67 -14.65 5.73 3.53
CA GLU A 67 -15.35 5.41 2.28
C GLU A 67 -14.49 4.64 1.28
N VAL A 68 -13.17 4.83 1.32
CA VAL A 68 -12.21 4.08 0.50
C VAL A 68 -12.09 2.64 0.99
N LYS A 69 -12.33 2.39 2.28
CA LYS A 69 -12.30 1.05 2.89
C LYS A 69 -13.56 0.21 2.57
N ASN A 70 -14.61 0.81 2.02
CA ASN A 70 -15.85 0.11 1.64
C ASN A 70 -15.65 -1.01 0.62
N VAL A 71 -14.53 -1.01 -0.13
CA VAL A 71 -14.16 -2.11 -1.02
C VAL A 71 -14.03 -3.46 -0.30
N MET A 72 -13.79 -3.45 1.03
CA MET A 72 -13.78 -4.67 1.85
C MET A 72 -15.09 -5.45 1.73
N SER A 73 -16.25 -4.79 1.55
CA SER A 73 -17.52 -5.50 1.33
C SER A 73 -17.55 -6.41 0.09
N THR A 74 -16.76 -6.09 -0.93
CA THR A 74 -16.58 -6.97 -2.10
C THR A 74 -15.65 -8.14 -1.75
N PHE A 75 -14.67 -7.93 -0.86
CA PHE A 75 -13.73 -8.95 -0.42
C PHE A 75 -14.40 -9.96 0.52
N ASP A 76 -15.29 -9.50 1.39
CA ASP A 76 -16.15 -10.35 2.23
C ASP A 76 -16.99 -11.30 1.34
N LYS A 77 -17.59 -10.79 0.26
CA LYS A 77 -18.34 -11.62 -0.71
C LYS A 77 -17.48 -12.67 -1.43
N VAL A 78 -16.20 -12.38 -1.66
CA VAL A 78 -15.25 -13.38 -2.20
C VAL A 78 -15.03 -14.49 -1.19
N ALA A 79 -14.89 -14.13 0.08
CA ALA A 79 -14.63 -15.09 1.15
C ALA A 79 -15.84 -15.96 1.53
N GLU A 80 -17.05 -15.57 1.13
CA GLU A 80 -18.27 -16.36 1.26
C GLU A 80 -18.38 -17.49 0.21
N ASP A 81 -17.58 -17.46 -0.86
CA ASP A 81 -17.61 -18.50 -1.91
C ASP A 81 -17.00 -19.80 -1.39
N ALA A 82 -17.71 -20.93 -1.52
CA ALA A 82 -17.25 -22.24 -1.06
C ALA A 82 -15.96 -22.73 -1.75
N ARG A 83 -15.60 -22.15 -2.90
CA ARG A 83 -14.36 -22.44 -3.64
C ARG A 83 -13.18 -21.59 -3.17
N PHE A 84 -13.39 -20.66 -2.24
CA PHE A 84 -12.36 -19.79 -1.69
C PHE A 84 -12.00 -20.19 -0.27
N ARG A 85 -10.71 -20.11 0.06
CA ARG A 85 -10.19 -20.31 1.40
C ARG A 85 -9.14 -19.25 1.70
N PHE A 86 -9.22 -18.65 2.89
CA PHE A 86 -8.18 -17.76 3.41
C PHE A 86 -7.31 -18.49 4.43
N LEU A 87 -6.01 -18.25 4.37
CA LEU A 87 -4.98 -18.73 5.27
C LEU A 87 -4.10 -17.54 5.72
N GLY A 88 -4.58 -16.79 6.71
CA GLY A 88 -3.82 -15.75 7.38
C GLY A 88 -2.78 -16.32 8.33
N ASN A 89 -1.85 -15.48 8.79
CA ASN A 89 -0.72 -15.85 9.65
C ASN A 89 0.24 -16.90 9.01
N VAL A 90 0.30 -16.90 7.68
CA VAL A 90 1.16 -17.76 6.87
C VAL A 90 2.08 -16.92 6.01
N HIS A 91 3.32 -16.79 6.47
CA HIS A 91 4.37 -16.10 5.73
C HIS A 91 5.03 -17.00 4.67
N ILE A 92 4.71 -16.77 3.40
CA ILE A 92 5.38 -17.42 2.26
C ILE A 92 6.81 -16.88 2.14
N GLY A 93 7.77 -17.77 1.96
CA GLY A 93 9.21 -17.50 2.08
C GLY A 93 9.80 -17.81 3.46
N GLN A 94 8.98 -18.07 4.48
CA GLN A 94 9.44 -18.50 5.82
C GLN A 94 8.79 -19.80 6.27
N HIS A 95 7.46 -19.85 6.34
CA HIS A 95 6.74 -21.07 6.75
C HIS A 95 6.62 -22.08 5.61
N LEU A 96 6.41 -21.57 4.39
CA LEU A 96 6.36 -22.34 3.14
C LEU A 96 7.17 -21.63 2.07
N THR A 97 7.93 -22.38 1.29
CA THR A 97 8.74 -21.88 0.18
C THR A 97 7.96 -21.92 -1.14
N VAL A 98 8.35 -21.10 -2.13
CA VAL A 98 7.72 -21.13 -3.45
C VAL A 98 7.80 -22.52 -4.12
N PRO A 99 8.94 -23.25 -4.07
CA PRO A 99 9.01 -24.62 -4.58
C PRO A 99 8.00 -25.58 -3.93
N GLU A 100 7.74 -25.46 -2.63
CA GLU A 100 6.72 -26.26 -1.95
C GLU A 100 5.33 -25.92 -2.50
N LEU A 101 4.96 -24.64 -2.63
CA LEU A 101 3.68 -24.27 -3.23
C LEU A 101 3.54 -24.82 -4.65
N LYS A 102 4.61 -24.83 -5.45
CA LYS A 102 4.55 -25.38 -6.82
C LYS A 102 4.16 -26.87 -6.87
N GLN A 103 4.42 -27.62 -5.80
CA GLN A 103 4.00 -29.02 -5.71
C GLN A 103 2.50 -29.21 -5.51
N HIS A 104 1.80 -28.19 -4.98
CA HIS A 104 0.42 -28.33 -4.51
C HIS A 104 -0.66 -27.62 -5.32
N TYR A 105 -0.27 -26.80 -6.29
CA TYR A 105 -1.20 -25.97 -7.07
C TYR A 105 -0.97 -26.14 -8.57
N ASP A 106 -1.98 -25.78 -9.36
CA ASP A 106 -1.88 -25.67 -10.82
C ASP A 106 -1.26 -24.32 -11.21
N ALA A 107 -1.55 -23.27 -10.44
CA ALA A 107 -0.91 -21.98 -10.59
C ALA A 107 -0.72 -21.26 -9.26
N ILE A 108 0.18 -20.28 -9.27
CA ILE A 108 0.42 -19.36 -8.15
C ILE A 108 0.32 -17.92 -8.67
N LEU A 109 -0.52 -17.12 -8.01
CA LEU A 109 -0.59 -15.68 -8.18
C LEU A 109 0.15 -14.99 -7.04
N PHE A 110 1.18 -14.21 -7.37
CA PHE A 110 1.87 -13.34 -6.43
C PHE A 110 1.25 -11.94 -6.42
N SER A 111 0.76 -11.51 -5.27
CA SER A 111 0.06 -10.23 -5.10
C SER A 111 0.38 -9.53 -3.77
N TYR A 112 1.56 -9.84 -3.21
CA TYR A 112 2.02 -9.36 -1.89
C TYR A 112 2.46 -7.88 -1.86
N GLY A 113 2.24 -7.16 -2.96
CA GLY A 113 2.43 -5.71 -3.04
C GLY A 113 3.89 -5.28 -2.90
N ALA A 114 4.08 -4.06 -2.41
CA ALA A 114 5.39 -3.46 -2.18
C ALA A 114 5.55 -3.17 -0.69
N SER A 115 6.48 -3.85 -0.01
CA SER A 115 6.60 -3.80 1.47
C SER A 115 7.77 -3.01 2.02
N GLU A 116 8.68 -2.57 1.16
CA GLU A 116 9.86 -1.78 1.53
C GLU A 116 9.70 -0.31 1.12
N ASP A 117 10.31 0.59 1.88
CA ASP A 117 10.35 2.02 1.58
C ASP A 117 11.63 2.40 0.84
N ARG A 118 11.52 3.32 -0.13
CA ARG A 118 12.71 3.88 -0.76
C ARG A 118 13.49 4.76 0.21
N ARG A 119 14.81 4.55 0.24
CA ARG A 119 15.79 5.38 0.94
C ARG A 119 16.07 6.66 0.15
N LEU A 120 16.36 7.75 0.86
CA LEU A 120 16.91 9.00 0.32
C LEU A 120 18.34 8.78 -0.15
N GLY A 121 19.13 7.97 0.57
CA GLY A 121 20.53 7.72 0.25
C GLY A 121 21.44 8.90 0.57
N VAL A 122 21.10 9.66 1.62
CA VAL A 122 21.85 10.82 2.10
C VAL A 122 22.50 10.52 3.46
N PRO A 123 23.55 11.27 3.87
CA PRO A 123 24.14 11.10 5.19
C PRO A 123 23.12 11.28 6.32
N ASN A 124 23.29 10.50 7.39
CA ASN A 124 22.50 10.50 8.62
C ASN A 124 20.99 10.18 8.45
N GLU A 125 20.59 9.45 7.39
CA GLU A 125 19.19 9.08 7.17
C GLU A 125 18.60 8.15 8.25
N ASP A 126 19.42 7.49 9.09
CA ASP A 126 18.98 6.52 10.10
C ASP A 126 18.88 7.08 11.53
N VAL A 127 19.06 8.39 11.72
CA VAL A 127 18.99 9.03 13.05
C VAL A 127 17.56 9.14 13.56
N TYR A 128 17.39 9.30 14.87
CA TYR A 128 16.07 9.46 15.47
C TYR A 128 15.32 10.67 14.90
N GLY A 129 14.04 10.49 14.59
CA GLY A 129 13.20 11.50 13.96
C GLY A 129 13.24 11.48 12.42
N VAL A 130 13.98 10.57 11.79
CA VAL A 130 13.89 10.31 10.34
C VAL A 130 13.25 8.95 10.11
N ASP A 131 12.05 8.93 9.56
CA ASP A 131 11.26 7.72 9.36
C ASP A 131 10.59 7.69 7.99
N SER A 132 10.11 6.53 7.56
CA SER A 132 9.28 6.47 6.36
C SER A 132 7.85 6.92 6.63
N ALA A 133 7.26 7.58 5.64
CA ALA A 133 5.84 7.91 5.67
C ALA A 133 4.97 6.64 5.82
N ARG A 134 5.39 5.51 5.24
CA ARG A 134 4.73 4.21 5.44
C ARG A 134 4.78 3.73 6.87
N ALA A 135 5.93 3.85 7.55
CA ALA A 135 6.06 3.43 8.93
C ALA A 135 5.12 4.27 9.81
N PHE A 136 5.07 5.59 9.58
CA PHE A 136 4.11 6.48 10.24
C PHE A 136 2.65 6.09 9.93
N VAL A 137 2.33 5.79 8.67
CA VAL A 137 1.00 5.33 8.23
C VAL A 137 0.60 4.03 8.91
N GLY A 138 1.48 3.03 8.88
CA GLY A 138 1.26 1.75 9.53
C GLY A 138 1.17 1.90 11.04
N TRP A 139 1.95 2.80 11.64
CA TRP A 139 1.86 3.12 13.06
C TRP A 139 0.48 3.65 13.44
N TYR A 140 -0.07 4.65 12.76
CA TYR A 140 -1.41 5.13 13.14
C TYR A 140 -2.53 4.14 12.76
N ASN A 141 -2.34 3.34 11.71
CA ASN A 141 -3.31 2.35 11.24
C ASN A 141 -3.24 0.99 11.96
N GLY A 142 -2.34 0.81 12.94
CA GLY A 142 -2.26 -0.41 13.74
C GLY A 142 -1.58 -1.60 13.05
N HIS A 143 -0.69 -1.35 12.09
CA HIS A 143 0.13 -2.39 11.49
C HIS A 143 1.12 -2.94 12.54
N PRO A 144 1.14 -4.26 12.84
CA PRO A 144 1.95 -4.81 13.93
C PRO A 144 3.45 -4.47 13.87
N ALA A 145 4.03 -4.45 12.66
CA ALA A 145 5.45 -4.12 12.47
C ALA A 145 5.84 -2.68 12.86
N HIS A 146 4.86 -1.76 12.97
CA HIS A 146 5.12 -0.35 13.24
C HIS A 146 4.58 0.10 14.61
N ARG A 147 4.04 -0.81 15.42
CA ARG A 147 3.46 -0.48 16.74
C ARG A 147 4.43 0.22 17.68
N SER A 148 5.70 -0.17 17.64
CA SER A 148 6.75 0.34 18.53
C SER A 148 7.49 1.56 17.96
N LEU A 149 7.02 2.13 16.84
CA LEU A 149 7.60 3.32 16.25
C LEU A 149 7.55 4.48 17.26
N LYS A 150 8.70 5.10 17.50
CA LYS A 150 8.84 6.26 18.38
C LYS A 150 9.05 7.50 17.51
N LEU A 151 8.21 8.51 17.71
CA LEU A 151 8.22 9.74 16.91
C LEU A 151 8.38 10.93 17.86
N PRO A 152 9.19 11.95 17.52
CA PRO A 152 9.43 13.13 18.34
C PRO A 152 8.27 14.14 18.24
N LEU A 153 7.03 13.70 18.47
CA LEU A 153 5.84 14.54 18.25
C LEU A 153 5.71 15.65 19.29
N ASP A 154 6.23 15.47 20.50
CA ASP A 154 6.16 16.40 21.63
C ASP A 154 7.41 17.29 21.80
N ASP A 155 8.45 17.05 21.01
CA ASP A 155 9.74 17.74 21.09
C ASP A 155 10.03 18.69 19.90
N THR A 156 9.18 18.69 18.88
CA THR A 156 9.28 19.61 17.72
C THR A 156 7.95 20.23 17.34
N ASP A 157 8.00 21.42 16.74
CA ASP A 157 6.84 22.09 16.15
C ASP A 157 6.77 21.97 14.62
N THR A 158 7.82 21.44 14.00
CA THR A 158 7.97 21.37 12.54
C THR A 158 8.26 19.93 12.12
N ALA A 159 7.54 19.50 11.09
CA ALA A 159 7.80 18.25 10.39
C ALA A 159 8.04 18.52 8.90
N VAL A 160 8.88 17.70 8.28
CA VAL A 160 9.17 17.71 6.86
C VAL A 160 8.72 16.39 6.26
N VAL A 161 7.94 16.43 5.19
CA VAL A 161 7.56 15.26 4.39
C VAL A 161 8.22 15.35 3.02
N ILE A 162 9.11 14.41 2.72
CA ILE A 162 9.82 14.39 1.42
C ILE A 162 8.99 13.59 0.41
N GLY A 163 8.54 14.27 -0.65
CA GLY A 163 7.67 13.72 -1.68
C GLY A 163 6.32 14.43 -1.71
N GLN A 164 5.74 14.54 -2.90
CA GLN A 164 4.47 15.25 -3.15
C GLN A 164 3.45 14.30 -3.79
N GLY A 165 3.13 13.22 -3.08
CA GLY A 165 2.10 12.24 -3.45
C GLY A 165 0.94 12.22 -2.45
N ASN A 166 -0.08 11.39 -2.71
CA ASN A 166 -1.23 11.27 -1.81
C ASN A 166 -0.82 10.89 -0.38
N VAL A 167 0.10 9.94 -0.23
CA VAL A 167 0.62 9.52 1.09
C VAL A 167 1.24 10.69 1.85
N ALA A 168 1.95 11.59 1.15
CA ALA A 168 2.53 12.77 1.80
C ALA A 168 1.44 13.71 2.34
N LEU A 169 0.32 13.84 1.62
CA LEU A 169 -0.83 14.59 2.10
C LEU A 169 -1.57 13.87 3.23
N ASP A 170 -1.68 12.54 3.20
CA ASP A 170 -2.27 11.77 4.31
C ASP A 170 -1.48 11.97 5.61
N VAL A 171 -0.15 11.87 5.54
CA VAL A 171 0.73 12.15 6.68
C VAL A 171 0.56 13.57 7.20
N ALA A 172 0.60 14.57 6.30
CA ALA A 172 0.42 15.97 6.67
C ALA A 172 -0.97 16.21 7.28
N ARG A 173 -2.01 15.54 6.77
CA ARG A 173 -3.38 15.63 7.28
C ARG A 173 -3.47 15.08 8.69
N ILE A 174 -2.97 13.87 8.93
CA ILE A 174 -3.01 13.23 10.25
C ILE A 174 -2.23 14.03 11.30
N LEU A 175 -1.07 14.60 10.94
CA LEU A 175 -0.28 15.44 11.85
C LEU A 175 -0.99 16.75 12.23
N LEU A 176 -1.82 17.29 11.33
CA LEU A 176 -2.41 18.63 11.49
C LEU A 176 -3.89 18.62 11.86
N SER A 177 -4.60 17.50 11.66
CA SER A 177 -6.02 17.36 11.97
C SER A 177 -6.33 17.62 13.45
N PRO A 178 -7.49 18.23 13.76
CA PRO A 178 -7.99 18.30 15.12
C PRO A 178 -8.18 16.91 15.72
N ILE A 179 -7.74 16.72 16.96
CA ILE A 179 -7.78 15.43 17.64
C ILE A 179 -9.21 14.90 17.81
N ASP A 180 -10.17 15.79 18.04
CA ASP A 180 -11.58 15.41 18.20
C ASP A 180 -12.21 14.85 16.91
N GLU A 181 -11.70 15.24 15.74
CA GLU A 181 -12.12 14.62 14.47
C GLU A 181 -11.47 13.25 14.30
N LEU A 182 -10.17 13.13 14.58
CA LEU A 182 -9.48 11.84 14.52
C LEU A 182 -10.05 10.81 15.51
N ARG A 183 -10.54 11.26 16.67
CA ARG A 183 -11.16 10.39 17.68
C ARG A 183 -12.40 9.64 17.16
N LYS A 184 -13.06 10.14 16.11
CA LYS A 184 -14.24 9.50 15.51
C LYS A 184 -13.88 8.45 14.45
N THR A 185 -12.58 8.24 14.18
CA THR A 185 -12.08 7.36 13.12
C THR A 185 -11.57 6.02 13.67
N ASP A 186 -11.09 5.14 12.77
CA ASP A 186 -10.46 3.86 13.15
C ASP A 186 -8.95 3.95 13.43
N ILE A 187 -8.43 5.17 13.68
CA ILE A 187 -7.06 5.40 14.13
C ILE A 187 -6.83 4.69 15.47
N THR A 188 -5.67 4.09 15.69
CA THR A 188 -5.38 3.39 16.96
C THR A 188 -5.32 4.34 18.16
N GLU A 189 -5.73 3.87 19.33
CA GLU A 189 -5.79 4.72 20.53
C GLU A 189 -4.41 5.23 20.98
N TYR A 190 -3.36 4.40 20.86
CA TYR A 190 -2.00 4.83 21.21
C TYR A 190 -1.48 5.93 20.27
N ALA A 191 -1.85 5.89 18.98
CA ALA A 191 -1.47 6.91 18.03
C ALA A 191 -2.24 8.21 18.30
N LEU A 192 -3.54 8.10 18.62
CA LEU A 192 -4.36 9.23 19.04
C LEU A 192 -3.80 9.89 20.32
N GLU A 193 -3.38 9.10 21.30
CA GLU A 193 -2.75 9.59 22.52
C GLU A 193 -1.46 10.36 22.21
N ALA A 194 -0.57 9.80 21.39
CA ALA A 194 0.66 10.46 20.99
C ALA A 194 0.40 11.76 20.19
N LEU A 195 -0.55 11.73 19.24
CA LEU A 195 -0.96 12.91 18.48
C LEU A 195 -1.58 13.99 19.37
N SER A 196 -2.30 13.61 20.43
CA SER A 196 -2.87 14.57 21.39
C SER A 196 -1.83 15.39 22.15
N LYS A 197 -0.62 14.84 22.30
CA LYS A 197 0.54 15.50 22.92
C LYS A 197 1.41 16.24 21.90
N SER A 198 1.08 16.14 20.62
CA SER A 198 1.89 16.68 19.52
C SER A 198 2.02 18.21 19.58
N ARG A 199 3.27 18.67 19.50
CA ARG A 199 3.65 20.07 19.35
C ARG A 199 3.77 20.51 17.90
N ILE A 200 3.63 19.61 16.93
CA ILE A 200 3.65 19.95 15.50
C ILE A 200 2.61 21.05 15.19
N ARG A 201 3.08 22.15 14.59
CA ARG A 201 2.32 23.29 14.11
C ARG A 201 2.55 23.55 12.62
N HIS A 202 3.69 23.12 12.06
CA HIS A 202 3.96 23.26 10.64
C HIS A 202 4.40 21.94 9.98
N VAL A 203 3.89 21.67 8.77
CA VAL A 203 4.36 20.57 7.92
C VAL A 203 4.81 21.10 6.56
N HIS A 204 6.09 20.91 6.24
CA HIS A 204 6.62 21.16 4.89
C HIS A 204 6.46 19.92 4.02
N VAL A 205 5.78 20.03 2.88
CA VAL A 205 5.70 18.95 1.88
C VAL A 205 6.61 19.29 0.71
N VAL A 206 7.74 18.60 0.63
CA VAL A 206 8.90 18.99 -0.18
C VAL A 206 9.00 18.13 -1.43
N GLY A 207 9.07 18.75 -2.60
CA GLY A 207 9.23 18.09 -3.89
C GLY A 207 10.50 18.53 -4.59
N ARG A 208 11.22 17.56 -5.18
CA ARG A 208 12.39 17.84 -6.02
C ARG A 208 12.07 18.54 -7.35
N ARG A 209 10.80 18.49 -7.80
CA ARG A 209 10.33 19.09 -9.06
C ARG A 209 9.35 20.24 -8.79
N GLY A 210 8.78 20.80 -9.85
CA GLY A 210 7.83 21.90 -9.79
C GLY A 210 6.36 21.46 -9.61
N PRO A 211 5.43 22.43 -9.52
CA PRO A 211 4.00 22.21 -9.26
C PRO A 211 3.32 21.30 -10.26
N LEU A 212 3.74 21.35 -11.53
CA LEU A 212 3.17 20.53 -12.61
C LEU A 212 3.50 19.03 -12.48
N GLN A 213 4.50 18.67 -11.68
CA GLN A 213 4.97 17.29 -11.51
C GLN A 213 4.58 16.65 -10.17
N VAL A 214 3.66 17.28 -9.43
CA VAL A 214 3.05 16.68 -8.24
C VAL A 214 2.32 15.39 -8.60
N SER A 215 2.26 14.45 -7.65
CA SER A 215 1.63 13.14 -7.82
C SER A 215 0.40 12.93 -6.96
N PHE A 216 0.07 13.90 -6.10
CA PHE A 216 -1.21 13.90 -5.39
C PHE A 216 -2.37 14.26 -6.32
N THR A 217 -3.60 13.81 -6.00
CA THR A 217 -4.78 14.13 -6.82
C THR A 217 -5.57 15.32 -6.26
N SER A 218 -6.54 15.80 -7.04
CA SER A 218 -7.38 16.93 -6.66
C SER A 218 -8.31 16.63 -5.48
N LYS A 219 -8.60 15.37 -5.18
CA LYS A 219 -9.42 15.00 -4.01
C LYS A 219 -8.62 15.27 -2.74
N GLU A 220 -7.45 14.64 -2.62
CA GLU A 220 -6.61 14.72 -1.41
C GLU A 220 -6.10 16.14 -1.18
N LEU A 221 -5.77 16.88 -2.25
CA LEU A 221 -5.41 18.29 -2.13
C LEU A 221 -6.57 19.12 -1.56
N ARG A 222 -7.81 18.89 -2.02
CA ARG A 222 -8.97 19.66 -1.55
C ARG A 222 -9.23 19.39 -0.07
N GLU A 223 -9.15 18.14 0.35
CA GLU A 223 -9.31 17.74 1.75
C GLU A 223 -8.26 18.40 2.64
N GLN A 224 -6.99 18.37 2.23
CA GLN A 224 -5.90 19.04 2.93
C GLN A 224 -6.12 20.56 3.03
N MET A 225 -6.58 21.20 1.96
CA MET A 225 -6.88 22.64 1.94
C MET A 225 -8.08 23.04 2.80
N SER A 226 -9.00 22.09 3.04
CA SER A 226 -10.23 22.28 3.82
C SER A 226 -10.10 21.95 5.30
N LEU A 227 -8.89 21.57 5.76
CA LEU A 227 -8.65 21.28 7.17
C LEU A 227 -9.05 22.47 8.06
N PRO A 228 -9.86 22.25 9.12
CA PRO A 228 -10.26 23.31 10.03
C PRO A 228 -9.06 23.96 10.71
N SER A 229 -8.99 25.29 10.71
CA SER A 229 -7.94 26.07 11.40
C SER A 229 -6.50 25.78 10.96
N VAL A 230 -6.30 25.13 9.80
CA VAL A 230 -4.98 24.90 9.21
C VAL A 230 -4.81 25.78 7.97
N SER A 231 -3.80 26.65 7.97
CA SER A 231 -3.50 27.53 6.82
C SER A 231 -2.54 26.89 5.83
N PHE A 232 -2.67 27.24 4.55
CA PHE A 232 -1.77 26.83 3.49
C PHE A 232 -0.78 27.96 3.15
N ARG A 233 0.52 27.64 3.07
CA ARG A 233 1.58 28.57 2.70
C ARG A 233 2.27 28.10 1.42
N ALA A 234 2.38 28.95 0.42
CA ALA A 234 3.12 28.65 -0.79
C ALA A 234 3.64 29.91 -1.47
N ASP A 235 4.64 29.73 -2.34
CA ASP A 235 5.06 30.75 -3.29
C ASP A 235 4.04 30.82 -4.44
N HIS A 236 3.00 31.63 -4.23
CA HIS A 236 1.92 31.82 -5.22
C HIS A 236 2.42 32.43 -6.52
N SER A 237 3.45 33.31 -6.47
CA SER A 237 4.09 33.85 -7.68
C SER A 237 4.73 32.75 -8.51
N PHE A 238 5.49 31.86 -7.88
CA PHE A 238 6.14 30.75 -8.57
C PHE A 238 5.10 29.78 -9.16
N ILE A 239 4.08 29.39 -8.38
CA ILE A 239 3.00 28.52 -8.87
C ILE A 239 2.30 29.14 -10.09
N LYS A 240 1.95 30.42 -10.02
CA LYS A 240 1.28 31.12 -11.12
C LYS A 240 2.16 31.15 -12.38
N SER A 241 3.45 31.44 -12.22
CA SER A 241 4.38 31.47 -13.36
C SER A 241 4.51 30.10 -14.07
N GLU A 242 4.56 29.00 -13.31
CA GLU A 242 4.59 27.64 -13.88
C GLU A 242 3.27 27.26 -14.56
N ILE A 243 2.12 27.70 -14.02
CA ILE A 243 0.80 27.49 -14.63
C ILE A 243 0.69 28.23 -15.96
N GLU A 244 1.12 29.49 -16.01
CA GLU A 244 1.12 30.32 -17.22
C GLU A 244 2.03 29.72 -18.30
N ALA A 245 3.24 29.30 -17.93
CA ALA A 245 4.17 28.63 -18.84
C ALA A 245 3.63 27.30 -19.40
N ALA A 246 2.73 26.63 -18.67
CA ALA A 246 2.14 25.36 -19.05
C ALA A 246 0.73 25.46 -19.66
N ALA A 247 0.24 26.65 -19.99
CA ALA A 247 -1.11 26.84 -20.53
C ALA A 247 -1.47 25.90 -21.71
N PRO A 248 -0.57 25.63 -22.69
CA PRO A 248 -0.86 24.68 -23.77
C PRO A 248 -1.10 23.24 -23.27
N LEU A 249 -0.32 22.79 -22.29
CA LEU A 249 -0.47 21.45 -21.69
C LEU A 249 -1.77 21.36 -20.86
N LEU A 250 -2.04 22.37 -20.03
CA LEU A 250 -3.23 22.40 -19.18
C LEU A 250 -4.53 22.42 -19.98
N SER A 251 -4.52 23.01 -21.18
CA SER A 251 -5.69 22.97 -22.08
C SER A 251 -6.05 21.55 -22.55
N LYS A 252 -5.08 20.63 -22.58
CA LYS A 252 -5.25 19.24 -23.04
C LYS A 252 -5.54 18.27 -21.89
N THR A 253 -5.17 18.62 -20.66
CA THR A 253 -5.29 17.72 -19.50
C THR A 253 -6.22 18.28 -18.43
N ARG A 254 -7.53 18.01 -18.56
CA ARG A 254 -8.57 18.49 -17.62
C ARG A 254 -8.29 18.16 -16.14
N PRO A 255 -7.80 16.96 -15.77
CA PRO A 255 -7.45 16.68 -14.37
C PRO A 255 -6.33 17.58 -13.83
N LEU A 256 -5.26 17.74 -14.60
CA LEU A 256 -4.12 18.58 -14.23
C LEU A 256 -4.53 20.06 -14.13
N LYS A 257 -5.33 20.57 -15.07
CA LYS A 257 -5.88 21.94 -15.02
C LYS A 257 -6.69 22.20 -13.75
N ARG A 258 -7.53 21.25 -13.34
CA ARG A 258 -8.31 21.36 -12.10
C ARG A 258 -7.40 21.37 -10.87
N LEU A 259 -6.38 20.52 -10.85
CA LEU A 259 -5.41 20.47 -9.75
C LEU A 259 -4.65 21.78 -9.62
N MET A 260 -4.14 22.33 -10.73
CA MET A 260 -3.43 23.59 -10.74
C MET A 260 -4.31 24.76 -10.31
N GLY A 261 -5.58 24.80 -10.74
CA GLY A 261 -6.52 25.83 -10.28
C GLY A 261 -6.82 25.77 -8.78
N LEU A 262 -6.75 24.60 -8.14
CA LEU A 262 -6.85 24.48 -6.68
C LEU A 262 -5.60 25.04 -5.98
N LEU A 263 -4.41 24.76 -6.49
CA LEU A 263 -3.16 25.30 -5.96
C LEU A 263 -3.08 26.82 -6.10
N GLU A 264 -3.47 27.35 -7.26
CA GLU A 264 -3.51 28.80 -7.51
C GLU A 264 -4.50 29.50 -6.56
N LYS A 265 -5.68 28.91 -6.35
CA LYS A 265 -6.69 29.45 -5.43
C LYS A 265 -6.23 29.44 -3.97
N GLY A 266 -5.46 28.42 -3.56
CA GLY A 266 -5.02 28.25 -2.18
C GLY A 266 -6.14 27.86 -1.21
N SER A 267 -5.86 27.98 0.10
CA SER A 267 -6.83 27.76 1.18
C SER A 267 -7.54 29.06 1.56
N SER A 268 -8.81 28.96 1.96
CA SER A 268 -9.58 30.08 2.52
C SER A 268 -9.21 30.41 3.97
N THR A 269 -8.52 29.49 4.67
CA THR A 269 -8.13 29.68 6.07
C THR A 269 -6.88 30.55 6.15
N VAL A 270 -7.00 31.73 6.76
CA VAL A 270 -5.89 32.68 6.99
C VAL A 270 -5.60 32.77 8.48
N GLY A 271 -4.33 32.62 8.88
CA GLY A 271 -3.88 32.89 10.25
C GLY A 271 -4.25 31.86 11.33
N GLY A 272 -4.32 30.57 10.98
CA GLY A 272 -4.54 29.50 11.97
C GLY A 272 -3.27 29.09 12.74
N ASP A 273 -3.45 28.50 13.92
CA ASP A 273 -2.37 28.00 14.81
C ASP A 273 -1.52 26.90 14.17
N ARG A 274 -2.06 26.26 13.13
CA ARG A 274 -1.41 25.19 12.36
C ARG A 274 -1.32 25.58 10.89
N SER A 275 -0.31 25.05 10.21
CA SER A 275 -0.10 25.33 8.79
C SER A 275 0.66 24.24 8.07
N TRP A 276 0.58 24.24 6.74
CA TRP A 276 1.41 23.41 5.89
C TRP A 276 1.85 24.17 4.65
N SER A 277 2.89 23.67 3.99
CA SER A 277 3.42 24.30 2.79
C SER A 277 3.81 23.29 1.72
N LEU A 278 3.85 23.75 0.47
CA LEU A 278 4.49 23.05 -0.63
C LEU A 278 5.79 23.76 -0.98
N GLN A 279 6.91 23.06 -0.79
CA GLN A 279 8.22 23.52 -1.21
C GLN A 279 8.64 22.74 -2.45
N PHE A 280 8.91 23.46 -3.54
CA PHE A 280 9.32 22.86 -4.80
C PHE A 280 10.82 22.99 -5.01
N LEU A 281 11.33 22.27 -6.01
CA LEU A 281 12.71 22.38 -6.49
C LEU A 281 13.75 22.16 -5.39
N ARG A 282 13.53 21.20 -4.49
CA ARG A 282 14.46 20.85 -3.41
C ARG A 282 14.72 19.35 -3.36
N SER A 283 15.99 18.97 -3.44
CA SER A 283 16.45 17.59 -3.23
C SER A 283 17.18 17.51 -1.89
N PRO A 284 16.84 16.59 -0.98
CA PRO A 284 17.64 16.37 0.23
C PRO A 284 19.09 16.07 -0.12
N SER A 285 20.03 16.79 0.50
CA SER A 285 21.47 16.54 0.39
C SER A 285 22.03 15.86 1.64
N GLU A 286 21.56 16.27 2.82
CA GLU A 286 22.06 15.77 4.11
C GLU A 286 21.00 15.93 5.22
N ILE A 287 20.94 14.97 6.15
CA ILE A 287 20.26 15.15 7.43
C ILE A 287 21.25 15.72 8.44
N ILE A 288 20.93 16.88 9.00
CA ILE A 288 21.74 17.54 10.02
C ILE A 288 21.25 17.13 11.40
N THR A 289 22.17 16.65 12.23
CA THR A 289 21.88 16.13 13.57
C THR A 289 22.04 17.19 14.66
N ASN A 290 21.51 16.88 15.84
CA ASN A 290 21.87 17.57 17.08
C ASN A 290 23.35 17.35 17.47
N ALA A 291 23.82 18.04 18.51
CA ALA A 291 25.24 18.06 18.87
C ALA A 291 25.83 16.69 19.23
N ASP A 292 25.02 15.75 19.71
CA ASP A 292 25.46 14.39 20.05
C ASP A 292 25.25 13.37 18.91
N GLY A 293 24.71 13.80 17.76
CA GLY A 293 24.50 12.98 16.59
C GLY A 293 23.31 12.01 16.68
N SER A 294 22.50 12.07 17.73
CA SER A 294 21.46 11.07 18.01
C SER A 294 20.14 11.30 17.27
N ALA A 295 19.82 12.56 16.93
CA ALA A 295 18.52 12.94 16.38
C ALA A 295 18.62 14.01 15.31
N VAL A 296 17.63 14.07 14.42
CA VAL A 296 17.51 15.14 13.43
C VAL A 296 17.26 16.49 14.11
N LYS A 297 17.95 17.52 13.61
CA LYS A 297 17.76 18.92 14.00
C LYS A 297 17.36 19.78 12.81
N ALA A 298 17.88 19.44 11.63
CA ALA A 298 17.58 20.13 10.39
C ALA A 298 17.80 19.19 9.20
N ILE A 299 17.35 19.62 8.03
CA ILE A 299 17.61 18.96 6.76
C ILE A 299 18.20 19.99 5.80
N GLN A 300 19.26 19.61 5.12
CA GLN A 300 19.85 20.39 4.04
C GLN A 300 19.28 19.93 2.71
N TYR A 301 18.96 20.88 1.85
CA TYR A 301 18.54 20.67 0.48
C TYR A 301 19.56 21.26 -0.48
N GLU A 302 19.78 20.60 -1.60
CA GLU A 302 20.24 21.25 -2.81
C GLU A 302 19.03 21.80 -3.57
N LEU A 303 19.09 23.07 -3.98
CA LEU A 303 18.09 23.68 -4.84
C LEU A 303 18.23 23.15 -6.26
N ASN A 304 17.10 22.85 -6.89
CA ASN A 304 17.03 22.32 -8.24
C ASN A 304 16.58 23.39 -9.24
N GLN A 305 16.95 23.18 -10.49
CA GLN A 305 16.27 23.74 -11.65
C GLN A 305 15.63 22.62 -12.47
N LEU A 306 14.68 22.95 -13.34
CA LEU A 306 14.05 21.98 -14.23
C LEU A 306 14.64 22.08 -15.64
N GLU A 307 15.09 20.95 -16.16
CA GLU A 307 15.63 20.83 -17.52
C GLU A 307 14.81 19.85 -18.37
N GLY A 308 14.82 20.07 -19.69
CA GLY A 308 14.10 19.24 -20.65
C GLY A 308 12.66 19.70 -20.96
N PRO A 309 11.95 18.96 -21.83
CA PRO A 309 10.61 19.34 -22.27
C PRO A 309 9.61 19.26 -21.11
N LEU A 310 8.58 20.12 -21.13
CA LEU A 310 7.60 20.31 -20.06
C LEU A 310 7.03 18.99 -19.48
N GLU A 311 6.73 18.04 -20.35
CA GLU A 311 6.15 16.73 -19.99
C GLU A 311 7.14 15.75 -19.34
N GLN A 312 8.45 15.96 -19.52
CA GLN A 312 9.50 15.06 -19.03
C GLN A 312 10.60 15.83 -18.26
N ARG A 313 10.26 16.99 -17.70
CA ARG A 313 11.19 17.83 -16.94
C ARG A 313 11.89 17.03 -15.84
N LYS A 314 13.21 17.12 -15.82
CA LYS A 314 14.09 16.52 -14.81
C LYS A 314 14.58 17.60 -13.86
N ALA A 315 14.70 17.26 -12.59
CA ALA A 315 15.34 18.12 -11.60
C ALA A 315 16.86 17.95 -11.73
N VAL A 316 17.57 19.08 -11.80
CA VAL A 316 19.04 19.15 -11.85
C VAL A 316 19.50 20.08 -10.73
N GLY A 317 20.47 19.63 -9.96
CA GLY A 317 21.03 20.40 -8.84
C GLY A 317 21.75 21.65 -9.32
N THR A 318 21.62 22.74 -8.57
CA THR A 318 22.21 24.05 -8.90
C THR A 318 23.53 24.30 -8.16
N GLY A 319 23.92 23.43 -7.21
CA GLY A 319 25.01 23.66 -6.28
C GLY A 319 24.70 24.70 -5.18
N VAL A 320 23.47 25.24 -5.13
CA VAL A 320 23.02 26.15 -4.07
C VAL A 320 22.31 25.33 -2.99
N PHE A 321 22.69 25.53 -1.74
CA PHE A 321 22.16 24.77 -0.61
C PHE A 321 21.33 25.65 0.34
N GLU A 322 20.27 25.06 0.88
CA GLU A 322 19.38 25.67 1.87
C GLU A 322 19.22 24.71 3.05
N THR A 323 19.11 25.24 4.28
CA THR A 323 18.89 24.42 5.48
C THR A 323 17.55 24.77 6.11
N GLN A 324 16.79 23.76 6.51
CA GLN A 324 15.49 23.88 7.16
C GLN A 324 15.51 23.16 8.51
N ASP A 325 15.29 23.90 9.59
CA ASP A 325 15.14 23.31 10.92
C ASP A 325 13.89 22.42 10.98
N THR A 326 14.04 21.23 11.59
CA THR A 326 12.97 20.26 11.79
C THR A 326 13.41 19.18 12.78
N GLY A 327 12.50 18.74 13.65
CA GLY A 327 12.71 17.56 14.50
C GLY A 327 12.12 16.27 13.94
N LEU A 328 11.39 16.33 12.81
CA LEU A 328 10.78 15.15 12.18
C LEU A 328 10.91 15.22 10.65
N VAL A 329 11.43 14.16 10.04
CA VAL A 329 11.51 13.97 8.59
C VAL A 329 10.81 12.66 8.21
N LEU A 330 9.79 12.74 7.37
CA LEU A 330 9.04 11.60 6.88
C LEU A 330 9.26 11.42 5.37
N ARG A 331 9.96 10.37 4.96
CA ARG A 331 10.22 10.09 3.55
C ARG A 331 9.02 9.40 2.89
N SER A 332 8.42 10.08 1.92
CA SER A 332 7.26 9.66 1.13
C SER A 332 7.60 9.60 -0.38
N ILE A 333 8.75 9.00 -0.71
CA ILE A 333 9.31 8.93 -2.07
C ILE A 333 9.00 7.62 -2.81
N GLY A 334 8.04 6.85 -2.31
CA GLY A 334 7.55 5.61 -2.90
C GLY A 334 8.10 4.34 -2.25
N TYR A 335 7.59 3.20 -2.71
CA TYR A 335 7.88 1.88 -2.16
C TYR A 335 8.71 1.03 -3.13
N LYS A 336 9.10 -0.15 -2.65
CA LYS A 336 9.63 -1.27 -3.43
C LYS A 336 9.05 -2.58 -2.90
N SER A 337 8.89 -3.56 -3.79
CA SER A 337 8.61 -4.93 -3.38
C SER A 337 9.88 -5.59 -2.87
N LEU A 338 9.73 -6.68 -2.13
CA LEU A 338 10.85 -7.49 -1.66
C LEU A 338 10.91 -8.79 -2.46
N PRO A 339 12.11 -9.32 -2.77
CA PRO A 339 12.24 -10.61 -3.42
C PRO A 339 11.75 -11.74 -2.50
N ILE A 340 11.24 -12.80 -3.12
CA ILE A 340 10.96 -14.08 -2.46
C ILE A 340 11.80 -15.14 -3.18
N GLU A 341 12.49 -16.00 -2.43
CA GLU A 341 13.28 -17.08 -3.00
C GLU A 341 12.41 -18.00 -3.90
N GLY A 342 12.93 -18.32 -5.09
CA GLY A 342 12.21 -19.12 -6.09
C GLY A 342 11.29 -18.31 -7.03
N LEU A 343 11.34 -16.97 -6.97
CA LEU A 343 10.61 -16.06 -7.85
C LEU A 343 11.58 -15.03 -8.48
N PRO A 344 11.62 -14.87 -9.82
CA PRO A 344 12.44 -13.84 -10.47
C PRO A 344 12.10 -12.42 -9.98
N PHE A 345 13.12 -11.57 -9.84
CA PHE A 345 12.96 -10.23 -9.28
C PHE A 345 13.89 -9.22 -9.95
N ASP A 346 13.34 -8.07 -10.37
CA ASP A 346 14.13 -6.93 -10.83
C ASP A 346 14.38 -5.98 -9.65
N GLU A 347 15.58 -6.05 -9.07
CA GLU A 347 16.01 -5.22 -7.92
C GLU A 347 15.98 -3.72 -8.22
N ARG A 348 16.22 -3.34 -9.48
CA ARG A 348 16.25 -1.94 -9.90
C ARG A 348 14.84 -1.37 -9.93
N GLN A 349 13.90 -2.11 -10.51
CA GLN A 349 12.50 -1.70 -10.62
C GLN A 349 11.70 -2.00 -9.33
N GLY A 350 12.16 -2.95 -8.51
CA GLY A 350 11.51 -3.39 -7.27
C GLY A 350 10.21 -4.15 -7.54
N ARG A 351 10.19 -5.00 -8.57
CA ARG A 351 9.00 -5.73 -9.04
C ARG A 351 9.38 -7.05 -9.72
N VAL A 352 8.39 -7.92 -9.90
CA VAL A 352 8.57 -9.19 -10.63
C VAL A 352 8.48 -8.92 -12.14
N PRO A 353 9.49 -9.32 -12.94
CA PRO A 353 9.42 -9.26 -14.40
C PRO A 353 8.20 -10.04 -14.90
N ASN A 354 7.39 -9.40 -15.75
CA ASN A 354 6.15 -10.03 -16.22
C ASN A 354 5.67 -9.48 -17.57
N ARG A 355 4.83 -10.27 -18.26
CA ARG A 355 4.07 -9.87 -19.46
C ARG A 355 2.59 -10.15 -19.24
N TYR A 356 1.76 -9.10 -19.18
CA TYR A 356 0.33 -9.18 -18.84
C TYR A 356 0.06 -9.99 -17.56
N GLY A 357 0.96 -9.90 -16.58
CA GLY A 357 0.85 -10.62 -15.32
C GLY A 357 1.49 -12.02 -15.31
N LYS A 358 1.92 -12.57 -16.45
CA LYS A 358 2.70 -13.82 -16.46
C LYS A 358 4.14 -13.56 -16.05
N VAL A 359 4.65 -14.30 -15.07
CA VAL A 359 6.02 -14.11 -14.57
C VAL A 359 7.03 -14.53 -15.65
N LEU A 360 8.11 -13.75 -15.78
CA LEU A 360 9.18 -14.02 -16.72
C LEU A 360 10.48 -14.40 -15.99
N ASP A 361 11.24 -15.32 -16.57
CA ASP A 361 12.67 -15.50 -16.32
C ASP A 361 13.44 -15.14 -17.60
N GLY A 362 14.13 -14.00 -17.58
CA GLY A 362 14.57 -13.34 -18.81
C GLY A 362 13.37 -12.99 -19.71
N GLU A 363 13.29 -13.62 -20.88
CA GLU A 363 12.20 -13.44 -21.86
C GLU A 363 11.16 -14.58 -21.83
N GLU A 364 11.43 -15.66 -21.10
CA GLU A 364 10.61 -16.86 -21.07
C GLU A 364 9.51 -16.75 -20.01
N GLU A 365 8.29 -17.17 -20.37
CA GLU A 365 7.16 -17.24 -19.44
C GLU A 365 7.32 -18.46 -18.52
N LEU A 366 7.29 -18.24 -17.20
CA LEU A 366 7.30 -19.33 -16.23
C LEU A 366 5.89 -19.94 -16.11
N PRO A 367 5.70 -21.21 -16.48
CA PRO A 367 4.38 -21.85 -16.48
C PRO A 367 3.68 -21.77 -15.13
N GLY A 368 2.39 -21.40 -15.15
CA GLY A 368 1.54 -21.33 -13.96
C GLY A 368 1.94 -20.27 -12.92
N LEU A 369 2.90 -19.38 -13.20
CA LEU A 369 3.26 -18.29 -12.29
C LEU A 369 2.76 -16.94 -12.79
N TYR A 370 2.01 -16.25 -11.94
CA TYR A 370 1.38 -14.97 -12.24
C TYR A 370 1.68 -13.93 -11.18
N THR A 371 1.54 -12.66 -11.52
CA THR A 371 1.67 -11.52 -10.60
C THR A 371 0.59 -10.47 -10.87
N ALA A 372 0.18 -9.74 -9.84
CA ALA A 372 -0.78 -8.65 -9.92
C ALA A 372 -0.48 -7.52 -8.93
N GLY A 373 -1.07 -6.35 -9.18
CA GLY A 373 -1.00 -5.19 -8.32
C GLY A 373 0.36 -4.51 -8.33
N TRP A 374 0.78 -4.00 -7.16
CA TRP A 374 2.02 -3.26 -7.04
C TRP A 374 3.26 -4.13 -7.29
N LEU A 375 3.19 -5.44 -7.04
CA LEU A 375 4.26 -6.36 -7.38
C LEU A 375 4.47 -6.50 -8.90
N LYS A 376 3.40 -6.32 -9.68
CA LYS A 376 3.39 -6.37 -11.15
C LYS A 376 3.78 -5.04 -11.77
N ARG A 377 3.15 -3.95 -11.32
CA ARG A 377 3.22 -2.63 -11.98
C ARG A 377 4.13 -1.62 -11.30
N GLY A 378 4.58 -1.91 -10.08
CA GLY A 378 5.21 -0.95 -9.18
C GLY A 378 4.18 -0.20 -8.34
N PRO A 379 4.62 0.48 -7.26
CA PRO A 379 3.74 1.04 -6.24
C PRO A 379 3.20 2.42 -6.61
N THR A 380 2.41 2.45 -7.68
CA THR A 380 1.72 3.65 -8.14
C THR A 380 0.23 3.39 -8.36
N GLY A 381 -0.56 4.45 -8.33
CA GLY A 381 -2.00 4.40 -8.56
C GLY A 381 -2.83 4.08 -7.32
N VAL A 382 -4.15 4.22 -7.49
CA VAL A 382 -5.18 4.01 -6.46
C VAL A 382 -5.77 2.60 -6.56
N ILE A 383 -6.60 2.21 -5.58
CA ILE A 383 -7.26 0.88 -5.53
C ILE A 383 -7.97 0.53 -6.84
N VAL A 384 -8.65 1.47 -7.49
CA VAL A 384 -9.32 1.25 -8.78
C VAL A 384 -8.33 0.81 -9.87
N SER A 385 -7.14 1.40 -9.91
CA SER A 385 -6.12 1.00 -10.89
C SER A 385 -5.58 -0.41 -10.60
N THR A 386 -5.48 -0.78 -9.32
CA THR A 386 -5.12 -2.14 -8.90
C THR A 386 -6.21 -3.14 -9.25
N MET A 387 -7.49 -2.77 -9.15
CA MET A 387 -8.61 -3.60 -9.58
C MET A 387 -8.54 -3.90 -11.08
N THR A 388 -8.37 -2.88 -11.93
CA THR A 388 -8.27 -3.07 -13.39
C THR A 388 -7.10 -3.99 -13.75
N ASP A 389 -5.95 -3.78 -13.13
CA ASP A 389 -4.75 -4.61 -13.32
C ASP A 389 -4.94 -6.06 -12.85
N ALA A 390 -5.61 -6.25 -11.70
CA ALA A 390 -5.93 -7.57 -11.16
C ALA A 390 -6.91 -8.34 -12.07
N TYR A 391 -7.84 -7.63 -12.72
CA TYR A 391 -8.74 -8.22 -13.71
C TYR A 391 -8.00 -8.60 -15.00
N GLU A 392 -7.03 -7.80 -15.46
CA GLU A 392 -6.18 -8.17 -16.61
C GLU A 392 -5.39 -9.46 -16.34
N THR A 393 -4.80 -9.60 -15.15
CA THR A 393 -4.11 -10.85 -14.77
C THR A 393 -5.10 -12.02 -14.65
N ALA A 394 -6.30 -11.81 -14.10
CA ALA A 394 -7.33 -12.85 -14.02
C ALA A 394 -7.76 -13.34 -15.41
N ASP A 395 -8.00 -12.41 -16.34
CA ASP A 395 -8.38 -12.71 -17.71
C ASP A 395 -7.25 -13.49 -18.42
N THR A 396 -5.99 -13.13 -18.16
CA THR A 396 -4.81 -13.86 -18.66
C THR A 396 -4.73 -15.30 -18.12
N ILE A 397 -5.00 -15.52 -16.82
CA ILE A 397 -5.04 -16.87 -16.22
C ILE A 397 -6.13 -17.71 -16.91
N MET A 398 -7.33 -17.15 -17.08
CA MET A 398 -8.45 -17.85 -17.72
C MET A 398 -8.15 -18.21 -19.18
N ASP A 399 -7.48 -17.32 -19.92
CA ASP A 399 -7.09 -17.59 -21.30
C ASP A 399 -6.06 -18.71 -21.40
N ASP A 400 -5.10 -18.78 -20.47
CA ASP A 400 -4.13 -19.87 -20.41
C ASP A 400 -4.80 -21.21 -20.06
N ILE A 401 -5.77 -21.22 -19.15
CA ILE A 401 -6.59 -22.40 -18.83
C ILE A 401 -7.35 -22.87 -20.08
N LYS A 402 -8.06 -21.97 -20.77
CA LYS A 402 -8.86 -22.29 -21.96
C LYS A 402 -7.99 -22.81 -23.11
N GLN A 403 -6.77 -22.30 -23.25
CA GLN A 403 -5.82 -22.71 -24.28
C GLN A 403 -5.06 -23.99 -23.93
N GLY A 404 -5.24 -24.53 -22.71
CA GLY A 404 -4.51 -25.72 -22.26
C GLY A 404 -3.00 -25.49 -22.19
N LYS A 405 -2.55 -24.29 -21.83
CA LYS A 405 -1.13 -24.00 -21.69
C LYS A 405 -0.51 -24.83 -20.57
N PRO A 406 0.80 -25.12 -20.63
CA PRO A 406 1.51 -25.72 -19.52
C PRO A 406 1.29 -24.93 -18.23
N MET A 407 0.96 -25.66 -17.16
CA MET A 407 0.76 -25.16 -15.80
C MET A 407 1.79 -25.83 -14.88
N LEU A 408 1.74 -25.56 -13.58
CA LEU A 408 2.58 -26.27 -12.62
C LEU A 408 2.20 -27.76 -12.62
N ASP A 409 3.20 -28.64 -12.59
CA ASP A 409 3.07 -30.09 -12.72
C ASP A 409 3.38 -30.83 -11.40
N GLY A 410 3.21 -30.14 -10.27
CA GLY A 410 3.44 -30.66 -8.93
C GLY A 410 2.77 -32.01 -8.65
N GLN A 411 3.43 -32.85 -7.84
CA GLN A 411 2.98 -34.22 -7.56
C GLN A 411 1.78 -34.31 -6.58
N HIS A 412 1.48 -33.23 -5.87
CA HIS A 412 0.59 -33.25 -4.69
C HIS A 412 -0.54 -32.24 -4.81
N LYS A 413 -1.51 -32.43 -5.71
CA LYS A 413 -2.57 -31.45 -6.01
C LYS A 413 -3.68 -31.32 -4.93
N GLY A 414 -3.37 -31.42 -3.64
CA GLY A 414 -4.32 -31.19 -2.54
C GLY A 414 -4.45 -29.72 -2.11
N GLY A 415 -3.62 -28.82 -2.62
CA GLY A 415 -3.67 -27.39 -2.27
C GLY A 415 -3.42 -27.16 -0.78
N ALA A 416 -4.21 -26.29 -0.13
CA ALA A 416 -3.99 -25.97 1.27
C ALA A 416 -4.27 -27.14 2.23
N GLU A 417 -5.08 -28.13 1.84
CA GLU A 417 -5.40 -29.29 2.70
C GLU A 417 -4.15 -30.10 3.04
N ASP A 418 -3.25 -30.27 2.08
CA ASP A 418 -1.96 -30.94 2.28
C ASP A 418 -0.99 -30.08 3.11
N LEU A 419 -1.11 -28.76 3.01
CA LEU A 419 -0.14 -27.80 3.59
C LEU A 419 -0.49 -27.38 5.02
N ILE A 420 -1.76 -27.41 5.43
CA ILE A 420 -2.17 -27.04 6.79
C ILE A 420 -1.47 -27.88 7.88
N PRO A 421 -1.34 -29.22 7.77
CA PRO A 421 -0.58 -30.01 8.73
C PRO A 421 0.89 -29.58 8.82
N VAL A 422 1.54 -29.36 7.67
CA VAL A 422 2.94 -28.90 7.58
C VAL A 422 3.12 -27.54 8.25
N LEU A 423 2.18 -26.61 8.04
CA LEU A 423 2.18 -25.30 8.68
C LEU A 423 2.11 -25.41 10.21
N LYS A 424 1.25 -26.28 10.72
CA LYS A 424 1.11 -26.52 12.17
C LYS A 424 2.37 -27.12 12.78
N GLU A 425 2.99 -28.09 12.11
CA GLU A 425 4.27 -28.68 12.54
C GLU A 425 5.40 -27.64 12.58
N ARG A 426 5.38 -26.67 11.65
CA ARG A 426 6.33 -25.54 11.60
C ARG A 426 5.96 -24.38 12.52
N GLY A 427 4.99 -24.56 13.42
CA GLY A 427 4.62 -23.57 14.43
C GLY A 427 3.76 -22.40 13.92
N SER A 428 3.31 -22.42 12.67
CA SER A 428 2.29 -21.48 12.19
C SER A 428 0.90 -21.94 12.68
N GLN A 429 0.08 -20.98 13.07
CA GLN A 429 -1.35 -21.19 13.35
C GLN A 429 -2.13 -20.48 12.25
N PRO A 430 -2.47 -21.15 11.13
CA PRO A 430 -3.21 -20.51 10.05
C PRO A 430 -4.56 -20.00 10.56
N VAL A 431 -4.92 -18.79 10.17
CA VAL A 431 -6.18 -18.13 10.52
C VAL A 431 -7.10 -18.16 9.31
N SER A 432 -8.24 -18.81 9.46
CA SER A 432 -9.31 -18.85 8.46
C SER A 432 -10.03 -17.50 8.35
N TYR A 433 -10.81 -17.32 7.28
CA TYR A 433 -11.58 -16.09 7.14
C TYR A 433 -12.64 -15.95 8.24
N GLN A 434 -13.23 -17.07 8.67
CA GLN A 434 -14.22 -17.07 9.75
C GLN A 434 -13.60 -16.63 11.08
N GLU A 435 -12.42 -17.16 11.42
CA GLU A 435 -11.65 -16.71 12.59
C GLU A 435 -11.25 -15.23 12.46
N TRP A 436 -10.88 -14.76 11.27
CA TRP A 436 -10.70 -13.32 11.05
C TRP A 436 -11.96 -12.52 11.40
N LYS A 437 -13.17 -12.97 11.02
CA LYS A 437 -14.41 -12.27 11.37
C LYS A 437 -14.67 -12.23 12.90
N GLU A 438 -14.16 -13.20 13.66
CA GLU A 438 -14.21 -13.16 15.13
C GLU A 438 -13.26 -12.10 15.70
N ILE A 439 -12.03 -12.02 15.19
CA ILE A 439 -11.07 -10.94 15.51
C ILE A 439 -11.70 -9.59 15.17
N GLU A 440 -12.32 -9.48 14.00
CA GLU A 440 -12.97 -8.26 13.54
C GLU A 440 -14.14 -7.85 14.45
N ALA A 441 -14.97 -8.80 14.88
CA ALA A 441 -16.05 -8.54 15.82
C ALA A 441 -15.53 -8.04 17.18
N ALA A 442 -14.41 -8.59 17.66
CA ALA A 442 -13.75 -8.10 18.88
C ALA A 442 -13.22 -6.66 18.71
N GLU A 443 -12.66 -6.30 17.54
CA GLU A 443 -12.25 -4.92 17.23
C GLU A 443 -13.43 -3.94 17.23
N PHE A 444 -14.57 -4.35 16.65
CA PHE A 444 -15.79 -3.55 16.66
C PHE A 444 -16.34 -3.36 18.08
N ALA A 445 -16.37 -4.42 18.89
CA ALA A 445 -16.82 -4.36 20.27
C ALA A 445 -15.91 -3.46 21.13
N ALA A 446 -14.58 -3.51 20.90
CA ALA A 446 -13.63 -2.62 21.55
C ALA A 446 -13.83 -1.15 21.12
N GLY A 447 -14.00 -0.90 19.82
CA GLY A 447 -14.27 0.43 19.28
C GLY A 447 -15.56 1.05 19.82
N ALA A 448 -16.64 0.27 19.93
CA ALA A 448 -17.93 0.73 20.46
C ALA A 448 -17.80 1.28 21.90
N LYS A 449 -16.96 0.66 22.74
CA LYS A 449 -16.68 1.14 24.11
C LYS A 449 -15.95 2.49 24.13
N LEU A 450 -15.24 2.83 23.06
CA LEU A 450 -14.49 4.07 22.88
C LEU A 450 -15.23 5.11 22.04
N GLY A 451 -16.43 4.79 21.52
CA GLY A 451 -17.16 5.65 20.57
C GLY A 451 -16.54 5.71 19.17
N LYS A 452 -15.79 4.67 18.78
CA LYS A 452 -15.07 4.56 17.50
C LYS A 452 -15.75 3.53 16.60
N PRO A 453 -15.58 3.62 15.26
CA PRO A 453 -16.05 2.59 14.33
C PRO A 453 -15.40 1.24 14.61
N ARG A 454 -14.13 1.20 15.09
CA ARG A 454 -13.42 0.02 15.59
C ARG A 454 -12.17 0.43 16.35
N GLU A 455 -11.67 -0.45 17.22
CA GLU A 455 -10.31 -0.37 17.78
C GLU A 455 -9.51 -1.58 17.31
N LYS A 456 -8.45 -1.34 16.54
CA LYS A 456 -7.68 -2.40 15.89
C LYS A 456 -6.73 -3.08 16.88
N PHE A 457 -6.63 -4.40 16.79
CA PHE A 457 -5.47 -5.08 17.35
C PHE A 457 -4.22 -4.68 16.55
N HIS A 458 -3.15 -4.39 17.28
CA HIS A 458 -1.88 -3.94 16.71
C HIS A 458 -0.73 -4.89 17.07
N CYS A 459 -1.04 -6.10 17.56
CA CYS A 459 -0.10 -7.18 17.82
C CYS A 459 -0.71 -8.52 17.37
N VAL A 460 0.08 -9.35 16.70
CA VAL A 460 -0.34 -10.70 16.25
C VAL A 460 -0.72 -11.58 17.44
N LYS A 461 0.00 -11.48 18.56
CA LYS A 461 -0.31 -12.26 19.76
C LYS A 461 -1.72 -11.99 20.28
N ASP A 462 -2.14 -10.73 20.29
CA ASP A 462 -3.46 -10.33 20.79
C ASP A 462 -4.56 -10.75 19.81
N MET A 463 -4.32 -10.64 18.50
CA MET A 463 -5.21 -11.18 17.46
C MET A 463 -5.47 -12.68 17.66
N LEU A 464 -4.41 -13.46 17.86
CA LEU A 464 -4.52 -14.91 18.08
C LEU A 464 -5.11 -15.27 19.45
N ALA A 465 -5.01 -14.38 20.45
CA ALA A 465 -5.60 -14.61 21.76
C ALA A 465 -7.14 -14.58 21.72
N VAL A 466 -7.74 -13.80 20.81
CA VAL A 466 -9.21 -13.78 20.59
C VAL A 466 -9.73 -15.15 20.18
N LEU A 467 -8.97 -15.89 19.38
CA LEU A 467 -9.38 -17.20 18.86
C LEU A 467 -9.26 -18.34 19.88
N ARG A 468 -8.77 -18.05 21.09
CA ARG A 468 -8.59 -19.03 22.16
C ARG A 468 -9.62 -18.86 23.28
N SER A 469 -10.44 -17.80 23.22
CA SER A 469 -11.35 -17.38 24.29
C SER A 469 -12.77 -17.92 24.16
#